data_AF-M6YKZ2-F1
#
_entry.id   AF-M6YKZ2-F1
#
_cell.length_a   1.000
_cell.length_b   1.000
_cell.length_c   1.000
_cell.angle_alpha   90.00
_cell.angle_beta   90.00
_cell.angle_gamma   90.00
#
_symmetry.space_group_name_H-M   'P 1'
#
loop_
_entity.id
_entity.type
_entity.pdbx_description
1 polymer ?
#
loop_
_entity_poly.entity_id
_entity_poly.type
_entity_poly.pdbx_seq_one_letter_code
_entity_poly.pdbx_strand_id
1 'polypeptide(L)'
;MNRKKLYKLHSILGISTGLFLVVVGLSGSLLVFGNEIDQLLNPSRWYVSAGKERLSIDTLRTKLRQELPPHALAGWLLSEKQNQPDQVWLHFLDSKDKKESVILLNPYTGKILGVLSENRSDSFYGWMLKLHYSLFMDSFGYFLTGLFGVIFIFQGISGMILYRNIWQNLFRLRTNQSFRTYFSDLHKLVGMFSLVFNISLGFTGAWWNAQAIVGLLFSQEERKVGKFFKESVSVDSLLKEREFGLRRD
;
A
#
# COMPACT_ATOMS: atom_id res chain seq x y z
N MET A 1 10.81 -7.72 36.40
CA MET A 1 9.34 -7.67 36.57
C MET A 1 8.82 -9.04 37.02
N ASN A 2 7.93 -9.12 38.01
CA ASN A 2 7.32 -10.39 38.45
C ASN A 2 6.46 -11.00 37.32
N ARG A 3 6.58 -12.31 37.05
CA ARG A 3 5.85 -13.02 35.99
C ARG A 3 4.34 -12.86 36.08
N LYS A 4 3.77 -12.79 37.29
CA LYS A 4 2.34 -12.51 37.49
C LYS A 4 1.95 -11.13 36.94
N LYS A 5 2.82 -10.13 37.10
CA LYS A 5 2.64 -8.78 36.54
C LYS A 5 2.76 -8.81 35.01
N LEU A 6 3.77 -9.51 34.47
CA LEU A 6 3.95 -9.68 33.03
C LEU A 6 2.72 -10.33 32.38
N TYR A 7 2.19 -11.40 32.97
CA TYR A 7 0.99 -12.08 32.48
C TYR A 7 -0.23 -11.16 32.50
N LYS A 8 -0.43 -10.39 33.58
CA LYS A 8 -1.53 -9.42 33.67
C LYS A 8 -1.40 -8.34 32.60
N LEU A 9 -0.19 -7.82 32.38
CA LEU A 9 0.09 -6.81 31.37
C LEU A 9 -0.11 -7.36 29.95
N HIS A 10 0.42 -8.55 29.65
CA HIS A 10 0.19 -9.25 28.39
C HIS A 10 -1.30 -9.49 28.13
N SER A 11 -2.06 -9.96 29.14
CA SER A 11 -3.50 -10.21 28.97
C SER A 11 -4.29 -8.92 28.73
N ILE A 12 -4.03 -7.84 29.46
CA ILE A 12 -4.76 -6.57 29.31
C ILE A 12 -4.42 -5.93 27.97
N LEU A 13 -3.14 -5.81 27.64
CA LEU A 13 -2.69 -5.24 26.38
C LEU A 13 -3.07 -6.13 25.20
N GLY A 14 -3.05 -7.45 25.34
CA GLY A 14 -3.45 -8.40 24.30
C GLY A 14 -4.93 -8.27 23.94
N ILE A 15 -5.81 -8.04 24.92
CA ILE A 15 -7.23 -7.80 24.66
C ILE A 15 -7.43 -6.44 23.97
N SER A 16 -6.77 -5.38 24.45
CA SER A 16 -6.92 -4.04 23.86
C SER A 16 -6.34 -3.96 22.44
N THR A 17 -5.17 -4.56 22.22
CA THR A 17 -4.53 -4.62 20.90
C THR A 17 -5.22 -5.62 19.97
N GLY A 18 -5.83 -6.68 20.49
CA GLY A 18 -6.50 -7.70 19.69
C GLY A 18 -7.60 -7.13 18.79
N LEU A 19 -8.45 -6.25 19.32
CA LEU A 19 -9.51 -5.61 18.51
C LEU A 19 -8.92 -4.74 17.40
N PHE A 20 -7.88 -3.96 17.72
CA PHE A 20 -7.16 -3.15 16.75
C PHE A 20 -6.51 -4.01 15.65
N LEU A 21 -5.86 -5.11 16.04
CA LEU A 21 -5.21 -6.03 15.11
C LEU A 21 -6.20 -6.76 14.19
N VAL A 22 -7.45 -6.97 14.62
CA VAL A 22 -8.50 -7.49 13.73
C VAL A 22 -8.76 -6.50 12.59
N VAL A 23 -8.93 -5.22 12.89
CA VAL A 23 -9.19 -4.18 11.86
C VAL A 23 -7.99 -4.04 10.92
N VAL A 24 -6.79 -3.88 11.47
CA VAL A 24 -5.57 -3.69 10.68
C VAL A 24 -5.18 -4.96 9.92
N GLY A 25 -5.33 -6.13 10.54
CA GLY A 25 -5.06 -7.42 9.89
C GLY A 25 -6.03 -7.72 8.75
N LEU A 26 -7.32 -7.47 8.92
CA LEU A 26 -8.32 -7.65 7.86
C LEU A 26 -8.12 -6.65 6.72
N SER A 27 -7.93 -5.37 7.03
CA SER A 27 -7.66 -4.34 6.01
C SER A 27 -6.36 -4.63 5.24
N GLY A 28 -5.29 -5.04 5.94
CA GLY A 28 -4.03 -5.44 5.32
C GLY A 28 -4.18 -6.66 4.41
N SER A 29 -4.97 -7.65 4.83
CA SER A 29 -5.25 -8.84 4.01
C SER A 29 -6.02 -8.50 2.74
N LEU A 30 -6.98 -7.57 2.81
CA LEU A 30 -7.75 -7.10 1.65
C LEU A 30 -6.89 -6.24 0.72
N LEU A 31 -5.93 -5.47 1.24
CA LEU A 31 -5.03 -4.64 0.45
C LEU A 31 -4.16 -5.44 -0.52
N VAL A 32 -3.80 -6.68 -0.17
CA VAL A 32 -3.05 -7.59 -1.06
C VAL A 32 -3.78 -7.78 -2.41
N PHE A 33 -5.11 -7.76 -2.38
CA PHE A 33 -5.97 -7.91 -3.57
C PHE A 33 -6.59 -6.58 -4.01
N GLY A 34 -6.08 -5.45 -3.52
CA GLY A 34 -6.75 -4.16 -3.72
C GLY A 34 -6.84 -3.75 -5.19
N ASN A 35 -5.86 -4.11 -6.01
CA ASN A 35 -5.88 -3.83 -7.46
C ASN A 35 -6.90 -4.71 -8.19
N GLU A 36 -7.00 -6.00 -7.83
CA GLU A 36 -7.95 -6.95 -8.39
C GLU A 36 -9.38 -6.58 -8.01
N ILE A 37 -9.59 -6.18 -6.76
CA ILE A 37 -10.88 -5.70 -6.28
C ILE A 37 -11.25 -4.40 -7.01
N ASP A 38 -10.31 -3.47 -7.18
CA ASP A 38 -10.61 -2.21 -7.89
C ASP A 38 -10.91 -2.44 -9.38
N GLN A 39 -10.22 -3.39 -10.03
CA GLN A 39 -10.53 -3.85 -11.39
C GLN A 39 -11.93 -4.47 -11.49
N LEU A 40 -12.32 -5.27 -10.50
CA LEU A 40 -13.64 -5.90 -10.45
C LEU A 40 -14.75 -4.88 -10.23
N LEU A 41 -14.52 -3.88 -9.37
CA LEU A 41 -15.49 -2.83 -9.04
C LEU A 41 -15.59 -1.76 -10.14
N ASN A 42 -14.49 -1.49 -10.85
CA ASN A 42 -14.41 -0.43 -11.86
C ASN A 42 -13.85 -0.95 -13.21
N PRO A 43 -14.48 -1.95 -13.85
CA PRO A 43 -13.93 -2.58 -15.05
C PRO A 43 -13.77 -1.60 -16.22
N SER A 44 -14.64 -0.59 -16.33
CA SER A 44 -14.55 0.43 -17.39
C SER A 44 -13.29 1.29 -17.32
N ARG A 45 -12.65 1.38 -16.14
CA ARG A 45 -11.41 2.14 -15.95
C ARG A 45 -10.17 1.32 -16.26
N TRP A 46 -10.25 0.00 -16.08
CA TRP A 46 -9.08 -0.90 -16.08
C TRP A 46 -9.02 -1.85 -17.27
N TYR A 47 -10.07 -1.95 -18.08
CA TYR A 47 -10.08 -2.77 -19.28
C TYR A 47 -10.25 -1.93 -20.54
N VAL A 48 -9.41 -2.22 -21.54
CA VAL A 48 -9.49 -1.65 -22.88
C VAL A 48 -9.63 -2.75 -23.92
N SER A 49 -10.38 -2.47 -24.98
CA SER A 49 -10.34 -3.31 -26.17
C SER A 49 -9.00 -3.08 -26.88
N ALA A 50 -8.20 -4.13 -27.00
CA ALA A 50 -6.93 -4.07 -27.71
C ALA A 50 -7.18 -3.67 -29.17
N GLY A 51 -6.58 -2.56 -29.60
CA GLY A 51 -6.54 -2.15 -31.00
C GLY A 51 -5.48 -2.93 -31.78
N LYS A 52 -5.46 -2.76 -33.10
CA LYS A 52 -4.44 -3.39 -33.97
C LYS A 52 -3.02 -2.93 -33.63
N GLU A 53 -2.85 -1.61 -33.46
CA GLU A 53 -1.57 -1.00 -33.13
C GLU A 53 -1.75 0.10 -32.09
N ARG A 54 -0.78 0.18 -31.19
CA ARG A 54 -0.69 1.20 -30.17
C ARG A 54 -0.27 2.53 -30.79
N LEU A 55 -0.85 3.63 -30.33
CA LEU A 55 -0.44 4.97 -30.77
C LEU A 55 0.94 5.32 -30.20
N SER A 56 1.69 6.16 -30.93
CA SER A 56 2.99 6.66 -30.46
C SER A 56 2.83 7.47 -29.17
N ILE A 57 3.83 7.44 -28.30
CA ILE A 57 3.77 8.15 -27.01
C ILE A 57 3.62 9.66 -27.25
N ASP A 58 4.29 10.19 -28.27
CA ASP A 58 4.20 11.60 -28.64
C ASP A 58 2.77 11.98 -29.11
N THR A 59 2.07 11.07 -29.80
CA THR A 59 0.66 11.26 -30.20
C THR A 59 -0.24 11.28 -28.97
N LEU A 60 -0.06 10.32 -28.05
CA LEU A 60 -0.84 10.23 -26.82
C LEU A 60 -0.60 11.45 -25.91
N ARG A 61 0.64 11.91 -25.79
CA ARG A 61 1.01 13.13 -25.07
C ARG A 61 0.33 14.37 -25.66
N THR A 62 0.28 14.47 -26.99
CA THR A 62 -0.41 15.58 -27.67
C THR A 62 -1.91 15.59 -27.37
N LYS A 63 -2.56 14.41 -27.36
CA LYS A 63 -3.98 14.30 -26.98
C LYS A 63 -4.22 14.71 -25.53
N LEU A 64 -3.40 14.24 -24.59
CA LEU A 64 -3.50 14.62 -23.17
C LEU A 64 -3.44 16.14 -22.99
N ARG A 65 -2.56 16.84 -23.73
CA ARG A 65 -2.45 18.30 -23.70
C ARG A 65 -3.70 19.02 -24.18
N GLN A 66 -4.43 18.44 -25.14
CA GLN A 66 -5.64 19.04 -25.68
C GLN A 66 -6.84 18.84 -24.76
N GLU A 67 -6.89 17.72 -24.04
CA GLU A 67 -8.02 17.36 -23.18
C GLU A 67 -7.89 17.84 -21.73
N LEU A 68 -6.68 18.16 -21.26
CA LEU A 68 -6.42 18.46 -19.84
C LEU A 68 -5.87 19.87 -19.60
N PRO A 69 -6.11 20.45 -18.42
CA PRO A 69 -5.49 21.71 -18.00
C PRO A 69 -3.96 21.65 -18.06
N PRO A 70 -3.26 22.81 -18.05
CA PRO A 70 -1.80 22.87 -18.07
C PRO A 70 -1.18 21.95 -17.00
N HIS A 71 -0.37 21.00 -17.46
CA HIS A 71 0.20 19.95 -16.63
C HIS A 71 1.64 19.63 -17.03
N ALA A 72 2.37 19.05 -16.09
CA ALA A 72 3.69 18.50 -16.32
C ALA A 72 3.68 16.97 -16.15
N LEU A 73 4.32 16.27 -17.08
CA LEU A 73 4.45 14.82 -17.05
C LEU A 73 5.52 14.43 -16.01
N ALA A 74 5.12 13.64 -15.02
CA ALA A 74 6.01 13.09 -13.99
C ALA A 74 6.52 11.69 -14.36
N GLY A 75 5.66 10.88 -14.96
CA GLY A 75 5.99 9.51 -15.32
C GLY A 75 4.94 8.86 -16.22
N TRP A 76 5.34 7.80 -16.91
CA TRP A 76 4.48 7.02 -17.78
C TRP A 76 4.81 5.54 -17.61
N LEU A 77 3.86 4.77 -17.10
CA LEU A 77 3.94 3.31 -17.02
C LEU A 77 3.14 2.71 -18.16
N LEU A 78 3.87 2.11 -19.11
CA LEU A 78 3.29 1.37 -20.22
C LEU A 78 2.71 0.07 -19.69
N SER A 79 1.47 -0.23 -20.06
CA SER A 79 0.87 -1.52 -19.71
C SER A 79 1.56 -2.65 -20.48
N GLU A 80 1.95 -3.71 -19.78
CA GLU A 80 2.45 -4.96 -20.38
C GLU A 80 1.30 -5.76 -21.03
N LYS A 81 0.07 -5.60 -20.53
CA LYS A 81 -1.10 -6.32 -21.02
C LYS A 81 -1.87 -5.46 -22.03
N GLN A 82 -2.13 -6.03 -23.21
CA GLN A 82 -2.84 -5.35 -24.30
C GLN A 82 -4.27 -4.92 -23.94
N ASN A 83 -4.89 -5.56 -22.94
CA ASN A 83 -6.25 -5.24 -22.50
C ASN A 83 -6.30 -4.30 -21.28
N GLN A 84 -5.19 -3.66 -20.93
CA GLN A 84 -5.11 -2.73 -19.80
C GLN A 84 -4.65 -1.32 -20.25
N PRO A 85 -5.11 -0.26 -19.57
CA PRO A 85 -4.68 1.10 -19.86
C PRO A 85 -3.26 1.35 -19.35
N ASP A 86 -2.63 2.37 -19.92
CA ASP A 86 -1.43 2.94 -19.32
C ASP A 86 -1.76 3.79 -18.11
N GLN A 87 -0.78 3.93 -17.22
CA GLN A 87 -0.85 4.84 -16.08
C GLN A 87 0.11 6.01 -16.32
N VAL A 88 -0.44 7.23 -16.31
CA VAL A 88 0.31 8.46 -16.59
C VAL A 88 0.25 9.38 -15.38
N TRP A 89 1.39 9.67 -14.77
CA TRP A 89 1.49 10.57 -13.63
C TRP A 89 1.67 12.00 -14.13
N LEU A 90 0.76 12.88 -13.72
CA LEU A 90 0.76 14.29 -14.07
C LEU A 90 0.73 15.18 -12.82
N HIS A 91 1.41 16.32 -12.88
CA HIS A 91 1.21 17.43 -11.95
C HIS A 91 0.46 18.54 -12.65
N PHE A 92 -0.70 18.93 -12.13
CA PHE A 92 -1.45 20.07 -12.66
C PHE A 92 -0.82 21.37 -12.17
N LEU A 93 -0.41 22.22 -13.11
CA LEU A 93 0.32 23.47 -12.84
C LEU A 93 -0.58 24.55 -12.26
N ASP A 94 -1.88 24.48 -12.54
CA ASP A 94 -2.90 25.43 -12.08
C ASP A 94 -3.46 25.07 -10.69
N SER A 95 -3.13 23.88 -10.17
CA SER A 95 -3.53 23.49 -8.83
C SER A 95 -2.62 24.18 -7.81
N LYS A 96 -3.20 24.97 -6.89
CA LYS A 96 -2.47 25.61 -5.77
C LYS A 96 -1.60 24.62 -4.98
N ASP A 97 -2.00 23.35 -4.96
CA ASP A 97 -1.36 22.27 -4.22
C ASP A 97 -0.41 21.41 -5.08
N LYS A 98 -0.23 21.70 -6.38
CA LYS A 98 0.56 20.90 -7.35
C LYS A 98 0.32 19.38 -7.26
N LYS A 99 -0.93 18.99 -6.97
CA LYS A 99 -1.28 17.59 -6.71
C LYS A 99 -0.90 16.70 -7.87
N GLU A 100 -0.30 15.57 -7.54
CA GLU A 100 -0.03 14.51 -8.50
C GLU A 100 -1.33 13.77 -8.79
N SER A 101 -1.57 13.38 -10.03
CA SER A 101 -2.73 12.58 -10.41
C SER A 101 -2.31 11.51 -11.39
N VAL A 102 -2.89 10.33 -11.25
CA VAL A 102 -2.63 9.22 -12.16
C VAL A 102 -3.78 9.09 -13.13
N ILE A 103 -3.50 9.26 -14.41
CA ILE A 103 -4.47 9.14 -15.48
C ILE A 103 -4.40 7.74 -16.08
N LEU A 104 -5.55 7.09 -16.18
CA LEU A 104 -5.71 5.83 -16.88
C LEU A 104 -6.03 6.13 -18.33
N LEU A 105 -5.08 5.84 -19.22
CA LEU A 105 -5.14 6.20 -20.64
C LEU A 105 -5.27 4.96 -21.51
N ASN A 106 -6.21 4.97 -22.45
CA ASN A 106 -6.28 3.93 -23.47
C ASN A 106 -5.14 4.12 -24.50
N PRO A 107 -4.20 3.16 -24.62
CA PRO A 107 -3.02 3.32 -25.49
C PRO A 107 -3.33 3.24 -27.01
N TYR A 108 -4.51 2.74 -27.39
CA TYR A 108 -4.92 2.57 -28.78
C TYR A 108 -5.75 3.75 -29.30
N THR A 109 -6.55 4.37 -28.44
CA THR A 109 -7.44 5.48 -28.83
C THR A 109 -6.98 6.82 -28.29
N GLY A 110 -6.18 6.83 -27.22
CA GLY A 110 -5.84 8.04 -26.46
C GLY A 110 -6.97 8.56 -25.58
N LYS A 111 -8.04 7.77 -25.39
CA LYS A 111 -9.17 8.15 -24.53
C LYS A 111 -8.79 8.01 -23.06
N ILE A 112 -9.08 9.04 -22.26
CA ILE A 112 -8.97 8.98 -20.79
C ILE A 112 -10.12 8.13 -20.23
N LEU A 113 -9.77 7.09 -19.47
CA LEU A 113 -10.72 6.16 -18.85
C LEU A 113 -11.04 6.51 -17.40
N GLY A 114 -10.12 7.20 -16.73
CA GLY A 114 -10.29 7.65 -15.36
C GLY A 114 -9.10 8.45 -14.86
N VAL A 115 -9.32 9.19 -13.78
CA VAL A 115 -8.30 9.94 -13.05
C VAL A 115 -8.32 9.44 -11.61
N LEU A 116 -7.17 9.02 -11.10
CA LEU A 116 -6.97 8.64 -9.72
C LEU A 116 -6.29 9.80 -9.00
N SER A 117 -6.86 10.21 -7.86
CA SER A 117 -6.24 11.20 -6.96
C SER A 117 -4.89 10.73 -6.42
N GLU A 118 -4.06 11.68 -5.99
CA GLU A 118 -2.72 11.46 -5.43
C GLU A 118 -2.70 10.39 -4.32
N ASN A 119 -3.65 10.50 -3.39
CA ASN A 119 -3.80 9.57 -2.26
C ASN A 119 -4.60 8.31 -2.63
N ARG A 120 -5.01 8.19 -3.90
CA ARG A 120 -5.86 7.13 -4.45
C ARG A 120 -7.17 6.91 -3.68
N SER A 121 -7.67 7.91 -2.95
CA SER A 121 -8.87 7.75 -2.10
C SER A 121 -10.12 7.37 -2.87
N ASP A 122 -10.12 7.61 -4.19
CA ASP A 122 -11.23 7.31 -5.09
C ASP A 122 -11.23 5.86 -5.61
N SER A 123 -10.26 5.06 -5.15
CA SER A 123 -10.14 3.63 -5.41
C SER A 123 -10.36 2.82 -4.14
N PHE A 124 -10.79 1.57 -4.29
CA PHE A 124 -10.91 0.65 -3.15
C PHE A 124 -9.57 0.51 -2.41
N TYR A 125 -8.46 0.41 -3.17
CA TYR A 125 -7.12 0.32 -2.63
C TYR A 125 -6.79 1.50 -1.72
N GLY A 126 -6.96 2.74 -2.19
CA GLY A 126 -6.62 3.92 -1.37
C GLY A 126 -7.55 4.13 -0.19
N TRP A 127 -8.85 3.82 -0.34
CA TRP A 127 -9.78 3.81 0.79
C TRP A 127 -9.33 2.82 1.89
N MET A 128 -8.99 1.58 1.50
CA MET A 128 -8.53 0.55 2.43
C MET A 128 -7.17 0.90 3.03
N LEU A 129 -6.28 1.54 2.25
CA LEU A 129 -4.97 1.98 2.70
C LEU A 129 -5.10 3.06 3.78
N LYS A 130 -6.04 4.00 3.61
CA LYS A 130 -6.34 5.04 4.61
C LYS A 130 -6.90 4.43 5.89
N LEU A 131 -7.78 3.42 5.79
CA LEU A 131 -8.21 2.65 6.97
C LEU A 131 -7.03 1.95 7.66
N HIS A 132 -6.19 1.25 6.90
CA HIS A 132 -5.10 0.42 7.44
C HIS A 132 -4.02 1.24 8.17
N TYR A 133 -3.59 2.36 7.58
CA TYR A 133 -2.50 3.17 8.13
C TYR A 133 -2.98 4.21 9.15
N SER A 134 -4.12 4.87 8.92
CA SER A 134 -4.57 5.99 9.77
C SER A 134 -5.95 5.78 10.40
N LEU A 135 -6.64 4.67 10.16
CA LEU A 135 -8.01 4.44 10.66
C LEU A 135 -8.97 5.59 10.31
N PHE A 136 -8.73 6.29 9.20
CA PHE A 136 -9.42 7.53 8.81
C PHE A 136 -9.26 8.73 9.76
N MET A 137 -8.30 8.68 10.68
CA MET A 137 -8.00 9.74 11.67
C MET A 137 -6.73 10.53 11.35
N ASP A 138 -6.24 10.45 10.11
CA ASP A 138 -5.07 11.16 9.58
C ASP A 138 -3.86 11.11 10.56
N SER A 139 -3.34 12.26 10.99
CA SER A 139 -2.15 12.36 11.86
C SER A 139 -2.29 11.59 13.18
N PHE A 140 -3.46 11.66 13.83
CA PHE A 140 -3.73 10.92 15.06
C PHE A 140 -3.79 9.41 14.80
N GLY A 141 -4.34 9.05 13.64
CA GLY A 141 -4.33 7.70 13.12
C GLY A 141 -2.94 7.08 13.02
N TYR A 142 -2.00 7.79 12.38
CA TYR A 142 -0.63 7.31 12.24
C TYR A 142 0.04 7.08 13.61
N PHE A 143 -0.15 8.01 14.55
CA PHE A 143 0.34 7.84 15.92
C PHE A 143 -0.22 6.58 16.59
N LEU A 144 -1.54 6.40 16.51
CA LEU A 144 -2.22 5.28 17.13
C LEU A 144 -1.77 3.95 16.52
N THR A 145 -1.73 3.85 15.20
CA THR A 145 -1.28 2.64 14.48
C THR A 145 0.17 2.31 14.79
N GLY A 146 1.05 3.32 14.83
CA GLY A 146 2.45 3.14 15.21
C GLY A 146 2.61 2.66 16.66
N LEU A 147 1.87 3.26 17.60
CA LEU A 147 1.87 2.86 19.02
C LEU A 147 1.40 1.41 19.18
N PHE A 148 0.32 1.02 18.52
CA PHE A 148 -0.16 -0.37 18.54
C PHE A 148 0.82 -1.34 17.89
N GLY A 149 1.57 -0.92 16.86
CA GLY A 149 2.68 -1.70 16.29
C GLY A 149 3.77 -2.01 17.33
N VAL A 150 4.19 -1.01 18.11
CA VAL A 150 5.15 -1.19 19.21
C VAL A 150 4.59 -2.10 20.30
N ILE A 151 3.34 -1.90 20.70
CA ILE A 151 2.68 -2.77 21.69
C ILE A 151 2.59 -4.22 21.16
N PHE A 152 2.37 -4.41 19.86
CA PHE A 152 2.31 -5.74 19.24
C PHE A 152 3.66 -6.47 19.26
N ILE A 153 4.76 -5.76 19.01
CA ILE A 153 6.12 -6.30 19.22
C ILE A 153 6.31 -6.73 20.67
N PHE A 154 5.90 -5.87 21.62
CA PHE A 154 5.92 -6.21 23.04
C PHE A 154 5.05 -7.43 23.36
N GLN A 155 3.88 -7.60 22.74
CA GLN A 155 3.03 -8.79 22.90
C GLN A 155 3.75 -10.05 22.43
N GLY A 156 4.46 -10.02 21.30
CA GLY A 156 5.26 -11.14 20.81
C GLY A 156 6.36 -11.54 21.79
N ILE A 157 7.17 -10.58 22.24
CA ILE A 157 8.27 -10.82 23.19
C ILE A 157 7.74 -11.32 24.54
N SER A 158 6.71 -10.66 25.09
CA SER A 158 6.11 -11.05 26.37
C SER A 158 5.45 -12.43 26.30
N GLY A 159 4.78 -12.76 25.20
CA GLY A 159 4.19 -14.08 24.95
C GLY A 159 5.25 -15.18 24.92
N MET A 160 6.38 -14.95 24.24
CA MET A 160 7.52 -15.87 24.21
C MET A 160 8.08 -16.13 25.61
N ILE A 161 8.27 -15.07 26.43
CA ILE A 161 8.78 -15.20 27.81
C ILE A 161 7.79 -15.96 28.72
N LEU A 162 6.48 -15.78 28.51
CA LEU A 162 5.46 -16.41 29.34
C LEU A 162 5.25 -17.89 29.01
N TYR A 163 5.44 -18.29 27.76
CA TYR A 163 5.23 -19.65 27.28
C TYR A 163 6.44 -20.55 27.58
N ARG A 164 6.39 -21.22 28.74
CA ARG A 164 7.42 -22.16 29.17
C ARG A 164 7.20 -23.56 28.55
N ASN A 165 8.29 -24.27 28.31
CA ASN A 165 8.32 -25.62 27.73
C ASN A 165 7.65 -25.67 26.35
N ILE A 166 8.05 -24.73 25.48
CA ILE A 166 7.55 -24.58 24.10
C ILE A 166 7.43 -25.95 23.44
N TRP A 167 8.54 -26.69 23.36
CA TRP A 167 8.63 -27.98 22.71
C TRP A 167 7.69 -29.07 23.26
N GLN A 168 7.36 -29.04 24.56
CA GLN A 168 6.47 -30.05 25.16
C GLN A 168 4.98 -29.76 24.91
N ASN A 169 4.64 -28.50 24.65
CA ASN A 169 3.24 -28.06 24.55
C ASN A 169 2.90 -27.50 23.16
N LEU A 170 3.87 -27.36 22.25
CA LEU A 170 3.71 -26.67 20.97
C LEU A 170 2.64 -27.31 20.08
N PHE A 171 2.58 -28.64 20.10
CA PHE A 171 1.63 -29.43 19.30
C PHE A 171 0.45 -29.94 20.12
N ARG A 172 0.27 -29.47 21.36
CA ARG A 172 -0.79 -29.94 22.23
C ARG A 172 -2.07 -29.13 22.02
N LEU A 173 -2.90 -29.58 21.08
CA LEU A 173 -4.24 -29.04 20.86
C LEU A 173 -5.29 -29.93 21.53
N ARG A 174 -5.92 -29.46 22.60
CA ARG A 174 -6.99 -30.19 23.30
C ARG A 174 -8.35 -29.82 22.72
N THR A 175 -8.84 -30.63 21.77
CA THR A 175 -10.13 -30.42 21.09
C THR A 175 -11.34 -30.85 21.91
N ASN A 176 -11.19 -31.86 22.77
CA ASN A 176 -12.29 -32.43 23.56
C ASN A 176 -12.43 -31.81 24.97
N GLN A 177 -12.15 -30.50 25.08
CA GLN A 177 -12.12 -29.74 26.33
C GLN A 177 -12.95 -28.46 26.19
N SER A 178 -13.12 -27.71 27.28
CA SER A 178 -13.85 -26.44 27.26
C SER A 178 -13.32 -25.46 26.19
N PHE A 179 -14.20 -24.64 25.61
CA PHE A 179 -13.85 -23.62 24.61
C PHE A 179 -12.67 -22.74 25.06
N ARG A 180 -12.63 -22.37 26.33
CA ARG A 180 -11.54 -21.56 26.91
C ARG A 180 -10.19 -22.27 26.79
N THR A 181 -10.15 -23.57 27.07
CA THR A 181 -8.92 -24.37 26.97
C THR A 181 -8.49 -24.51 25.52
N TYR A 182 -9.45 -24.80 24.62
CA TYR A 182 -9.19 -24.94 23.19
C TYR A 182 -8.59 -23.65 22.60
N PHE A 183 -9.25 -22.50 22.77
CA PHE A 183 -8.74 -21.21 22.27
C PHE A 183 -7.43 -20.79 22.94
N SER A 184 -7.22 -21.14 24.21
CA SER A 184 -5.93 -20.89 24.88
C SER A 184 -4.79 -21.68 24.25
N ASP A 185 -5.02 -22.94 23.89
CA ASP A 185 -4.02 -23.78 23.23
C ASP A 185 -3.80 -23.33 21.77
N LEU A 186 -4.88 -22.98 21.06
CA LEU A 186 -4.81 -22.41 19.70
C LEU A 186 -4.02 -21.09 19.67
N HIS A 187 -4.28 -20.17 20.60
CA HIS A 187 -3.58 -18.88 20.68
C HIS A 187 -2.07 -19.08 20.89
N LYS A 188 -1.67 -20.02 21.76
CA LYS A 188 -0.25 -20.34 21.99
C LYS A 188 0.39 -20.96 20.75
N LEU A 189 -0.31 -21.88 20.09
CA LEU A 189 0.16 -22.55 18.88
C LEU A 189 0.35 -21.52 17.76
N VAL A 190 -0.73 -20.84 17.35
CA VAL A 190 -0.70 -19.85 16.25
C VAL A 190 0.30 -18.74 16.57
N GLY A 191 0.24 -18.16 17.77
CA GLY A 191 1.11 -17.06 18.16
C GLY A 191 2.61 -17.42 18.17
N MET A 192 2.96 -18.68 18.46
CA MET A 192 4.34 -19.14 18.42
C MET A 192 4.81 -19.41 16.98
N PHE A 193 3.99 -20.11 16.17
CA PHE A 193 4.33 -20.40 14.77
C PHE A 193 4.46 -19.12 13.94
N SER A 194 3.63 -18.11 14.19
CA SER A 194 3.68 -16.84 13.49
C SER A 194 4.54 -15.79 14.20
N LEU A 195 5.32 -16.13 15.22
CA LEU A 195 5.96 -15.15 16.10
C LEU A 195 6.93 -14.22 15.36
N VAL A 196 7.82 -14.80 14.54
CA VAL A 196 8.78 -14.02 13.74
C VAL A 196 8.03 -13.08 12.80
N PHE A 197 7.02 -13.61 12.10
CA PHE A 197 6.19 -12.83 11.19
C PHE A 197 5.43 -11.70 11.92
N ASN A 198 4.86 -11.98 13.09
CA ASN A 198 4.16 -10.98 13.91
C ASN A 198 5.10 -9.86 14.38
N ILE A 199 6.32 -10.20 14.81
CA ILE A 199 7.32 -9.20 15.19
C ILE A 199 7.72 -8.36 13.98
N SER A 200 7.94 -8.99 12.81
CA SER A 200 8.24 -8.28 11.57
C SER A 200 7.11 -7.32 11.16
N LEU A 201 5.85 -7.77 11.22
CA LEU A 201 4.68 -6.93 10.93
C LEU A 201 4.54 -5.77 11.92
N GLY A 202 4.72 -6.03 13.21
CA GLY A 202 4.70 -4.99 14.24
C GLY A 202 5.80 -3.96 14.03
N PHE A 203 7.00 -4.41 13.67
CA PHE A 203 8.14 -3.55 13.38
C PHE A 203 7.91 -2.69 12.13
N THR A 204 7.51 -3.29 11.01
CA THR A 204 7.24 -2.53 9.78
C THR A 204 6.10 -1.54 10.00
N GLY A 205 5.01 -1.96 10.64
CA GLY A 205 3.89 -1.08 10.97
C GLY A 205 4.31 0.10 11.85
N ALA A 206 5.09 -0.14 12.92
CA ALA A 206 5.61 0.90 13.78
C ALA A 206 6.56 1.86 13.03
N TRP A 207 7.46 1.31 12.23
CA TRP A 207 8.46 2.07 11.46
C TRP A 207 7.82 2.99 10.42
N TRP A 208 6.90 2.48 9.60
CA TRP A 208 6.23 3.28 8.56
C TRP A 208 5.41 4.41 9.17
N ASN A 209 4.68 4.15 10.26
CA ASN A 209 3.91 5.19 10.95
C ASN A 209 4.81 6.21 11.65
N ALA A 210 5.93 5.78 12.24
CA ALA A 210 6.91 6.71 12.79
C ALA A 210 7.47 7.64 11.71
N GLN A 211 7.81 7.10 10.53
CA GLN A 211 8.23 7.93 9.39
C GLN A 211 7.14 8.90 8.94
N ALA A 212 5.87 8.48 8.90
CA ALA A 212 4.77 9.36 8.55
C ALA A 212 4.64 10.54 9.53
N ILE A 213 4.75 10.29 10.83
CA ILE A 213 4.69 11.32 11.87
C ILE A 213 5.89 12.26 11.79
N VAL A 214 7.10 11.72 11.64
CA VAL A 214 8.32 12.51 11.42
C VAL A 214 8.16 13.37 10.16
N GLY A 215 7.64 12.78 9.08
CA GLY A 215 7.30 13.50 7.86
C GLY A 215 6.37 14.69 8.13
N LEU A 216 5.28 14.49 8.87
CA LEU A 216 4.35 15.57 9.24
C LEU A 216 4.98 16.66 10.11
N LEU A 217 5.91 16.29 11.00
CA LEU A 217 6.56 17.24 11.92
C LEU A 217 7.70 18.03 11.26
N PHE A 218 8.42 17.41 10.31
CA PHE A 218 9.67 17.96 9.78
C PHE A 218 9.63 18.26 8.28
N SER A 219 8.63 17.80 7.53
CA SER A 219 8.51 18.10 6.09
C SER A 219 7.88 19.46 5.88
N GLN A 220 8.71 20.51 5.94
CA GLN A 220 8.44 21.81 5.30
C GLN A 220 9.00 21.89 3.87
N GLU A 221 9.62 20.82 3.37
CA GLU A 221 10.15 20.84 2.01
C GLU A 221 9.01 20.68 1.01
N GLU A 222 8.58 21.80 0.42
CA GLU A 222 8.05 21.77 -0.93
C GLU A 222 9.01 20.91 -1.75
N ARG A 223 8.58 19.72 -2.19
CA ARG A 223 9.27 19.02 -3.27
C ARG A 223 9.25 19.98 -4.45
N LYS A 224 10.33 20.75 -4.61
CA LYS A 224 10.59 21.53 -5.82
C LYS A 224 10.75 20.49 -6.90
N VAL A 225 9.64 20.17 -7.56
CA VAL A 225 9.63 19.27 -8.69
C VAL A 225 10.66 19.84 -9.67
N GLY A 226 11.68 19.06 -9.96
CA GLY A 226 12.82 19.48 -10.76
C GLY A 226 12.40 19.83 -12.19
N LYS A 227 13.38 20.03 -13.07
CA LYS A 227 13.09 20.22 -14.50
C LYS A 227 12.37 18.99 -15.04
N PHE A 228 11.10 19.14 -15.36
CA PHE A 228 10.34 18.15 -16.12
C PHE A 228 11.01 17.88 -17.47
N PHE A 229 10.75 16.69 -18.05
CA PHE A 229 11.22 16.36 -19.39
C PHE A 229 10.88 17.48 -20.36
N LYS A 230 11.91 18.06 -20.98
CA LYS A 230 11.73 19.15 -21.96
C LYS A 230 10.77 18.66 -23.04
N GLU A 231 9.79 19.50 -23.33
CA GLU A 231 8.69 19.17 -24.22
C GLU A 231 9.10 18.91 -25.66
N SER A 232 10.25 19.44 -26.06
CA SER A 232 10.85 19.28 -27.38
C SER A 232 11.46 17.90 -27.63
N VAL A 233 11.58 17.05 -26.61
CA VAL A 233 12.21 15.72 -26.75
C VAL A 233 11.14 14.70 -27.11
N SER A 234 11.29 14.09 -28.30
CA SER A 234 10.45 12.98 -28.75
C SER A 234 10.79 11.71 -27.97
N VAL A 235 9.79 11.16 -27.27
CA VAL A 235 9.98 9.93 -26.50
C VAL A 235 10.14 8.74 -27.43
N ASP A 236 9.39 8.71 -28.52
CA ASP A 236 9.47 7.65 -29.54
C ASP A 236 10.86 7.60 -30.20
N SER A 237 11.53 8.75 -30.35
CA SER A 237 12.89 8.81 -30.90
C SER A 237 13.92 8.21 -29.94
N LEU A 238 13.80 8.49 -28.64
CA LEU A 238 14.64 7.88 -27.60
C LEU A 238 14.44 6.36 -27.49
N LEU A 239 13.19 5.89 -27.65
CA LEU A 239 12.90 4.45 -27.65
C LEU A 239 13.56 3.74 -28.84
N LYS A 240 13.49 4.34 -30.03
CA LYS A 240 14.17 3.81 -31.23
C LYS A 240 15.68 3.75 -31.03
N GLU A 241 16.32 4.82 -30.55
CA GLU A 241 17.77 4.83 -30.28
C GLU A 241 18.21 3.70 -29.35
N ARG A 242 17.42 3.39 -28.31
CA ARG A 242 17.69 2.27 -27.40
C ARG A 242 17.61 0.91 -28.09
N GLU A 243 16.60 0.69 -28.92
CA GLU A 243 16.44 -0.57 -29.68
C GLU A 243 17.56 -0.77 -30.70
N PHE A 244 18.05 0.30 -31.32
CA PHE A 244 19.18 0.26 -32.24
C PHE A 244 20.53 0.07 -31.54
N GLY A 245 20.69 0.58 -30.31
CA GLY A 245 21.89 0.36 -29.49
C GLY A 245 22.06 -1.08 -29.04
N LEU A 246 20.97 -1.78 -28.69
CA LEU A 246 20.99 -3.18 -28.23
C LEU A 246 21.19 -4.22 -29.34
N ARG A 247 21.14 -3.82 -30.62
CA ARG A 247 21.40 -4.70 -31.77
C ARG A 247 22.83 -4.60 -32.33
N ARG A 248 23.69 -3.78 -31.70
CA ARG A 248 25.06 -3.51 -32.17
C ARG A 248 26.16 -4.23 -31.38
N ASP A 249 25.78 -5.10 -30.43
CA ASP A 249 26.68 -5.95 -29.64
C ASP A 249 26.33 -7.43 -29.87
#